data_AF-A0A249ST03-F1
#
_entry.id   AF-A0A249ST03-F1
#
_cell.length_a   1.000
_cell.length_b   1.000
_cell.length_c   1.000
_cell.angle_alpha   90.00
_cell.angle_beta   90.00
_cell.angle_gamma   90.00
#
_symmetry.space_group_name_H-M   'P 1'
#
loop_
_entity.id
_entity.type
_entity.pdbx_description
1 polymer ?
#
loop_
_entity_poly.entity_id
_entity_poly.type
_entity_poly.pdbx_seq_one_letter_code
_entity_poly.pdbx_strand_id
1 'polypeptide(L)' 'MIKGYRKQRKQSAPALFPDEQLSVFSLVNEGRDGITFLVWNKQEEPECWRYSGTQEQRFANLSLFLDWFNEHER' A
#
# COMPACT_ATOMS: atom_id res chain seq x y z
N MET A 1 0.67 7.85 -11.26
CA MET A 1 0.90 7.54 -9.83
C MET A 1 1.84 6.34 -9.64
N ILE A 2 1.47 5.12 -10.06
CA ILE A 2 2.29 3.89 -9.90
C ILE A 2 3.68 3.98 -10.55
N LYS A 3 3.78 4.50 -11.80
CA LYS A 3 5.06 4.73 -12.49
C LYS A 3 5.98 5.74 -11.76
N GLY A 4 5.42 6.64 -10.96
CA GLY A 4 6.18 7.58 -10.13
C GLY A 4 6.79 6.88 -8.91
N TYR A 5 6.01 6.06 -8.22
CA TYR A 5 6.47 5.22 -7.10
C TYR A 5 7.61 4.28 -7.52
N ARG A 6 7.48 3.63 -8.69
CA ARG A 6 8.54 2.78 -9.28
C ARG A 6 9.89 3.48 -9.41
N LYS A 7 9.89 4.77 -9.77
CA LYS A 7 11.12 5.56 -9.97
C LYS A 7 11.67 6.16 -8.68
N GLN A 8 10.79 6.56 -7.76
CA GLN A 8 11.17 7.32 -6.57
C GLN A 8 11.46 6.45 -5.34
N ARG A 9 10.85 5.25 -5.23
CA ARG A 9 11.03 4.33 -4.10
C ARG A 9 11.36 2.93 -4.58
N LYS A 10 12.66 2.62 -4.65
CA LYS A 10 13.20 1.35 -5.15
C LYS A 10 12.74 0.11 -4.38
N GLN A 11 12.26 0.27 -3.15
CA GLN A 11 11.74 -0.83 -2.30
C GLN A 11 10.22 -0.76 -2.11
N SER A 12 9.52 0.07 -2.88
CA SER A 12 8.06 0.13 -2.82
C SER A 12 7.41 -1.09 -3.48
N ALA A 13 6.17 -1.41 -3.11
CA ALA A 13 5.39 -2.49 -3.70
C ALA A 13 5.33 -2.37 -5.25
N PRO A 14 5.07 -1.19 -5.85
CA PRO A 14 5.20 -0.99 -7.30
C PRO A 14 6.57 -1.30 -7.90
N ALA A 15 7.66 -1.11 -7.14
CA ALA A 15 9.02 -1.39 -7.62
C ALA A 15 9.39 -2.87 -7.51
N LEU A 16 8.83 -3.57 -6.52
CA LEU A 16 9.16 -4.97 -6.22
C LEU A 16 8.25 -5.97 -6.94
N PHE A 17 6.99 -5.60 -7.20
CA PHE A 17 5.98 -6.51 -7.73
C PHE A 17 5.49 -6.07 -9.12
N PRO A 18 5.17 -7.03 -10.02
CA PRO A 18 4.53 -6.74 -11.30
C PRO A 18 3.12 -6.19 -11.10
N ASP A 19 2.60 -5.46 -12.09
CA ASP A 19 1.28 -4.82 -12.00
C ASP A 19 0.14 -5.83 -11.75
N GLU A 20 0.26 -7.06 -12.27
CA GLU A 20 -0.70 -8.16 -12.05
C GLU A 20 -0.81 -8.59 -10.58
N GLN A 21 0.21 -8.32 -9.77
CA GLN A 21 0.22 -8.63 -8.34
C GLN A 21 -0.16 -7.43 -7.48
N LEU A 22 -0.59 -6.32 -8.08
CA LEU A 22 -0.86 -5.08 -7.38
C LEU A 22 -2.29 -4.62 -7.63
N SER A 23 -3.00 -4.34 -6.55
CA SER A 23 -4.28 -3.63 -6.61
C SER A 23 -4.17 -2.34 -5.80
N VAL A 24 -4.69 -1.23 -6.31
CA VAL A 24 -4.80 0.01 -5.53
C VAL A 24 -6.03 -0.10 -4.65
N PHE A 25 -5.84 -0.05 -3.33
CA PHE A 25 -6.93 -0.17 -2.37
C PHE A 25 -7.53 1.18 -1.99
N SER A 26 -6.68 2.15 -1.68
CA SER A 26 -7.11 3.46 -1.18
C SER A 26 -6.18 4.56 -1.68
N LEU A 27 -6.77 5.73 -1.89
CA LEU A 27 -6.11 6.99 -2.20
C LEU A 27 -6.68 8.04 -1.24
N VAL A 28 -5.81 8.58 -0.38
CA VAL A 28 -6.16 9.64 0.56
C VAL A 28 -5.47 10.92 0.08
N ASN A 29 -6.25 11.98 -0.14
CA ASN A 29 -5.77 13.24 -0.70
C ASN A 29 -6.16 14.44 0.18
N GLU A 30 -6.05 14.25 1.51
CA GLU A 30 -6.31 15.30 2.50
C GLU A 30 -5.00 15.77 3.12
N GLY A 31 -4.16 16.44 2.31
CA GLY A 31 -2.93 17.11 2.77
C GLY A 31 -1.71 16.22 3.01
N ARG A 32 -1.87 14.89 3.07
CA ARG A 32 -0.78 13.91 2.93
C ARG A 32 -1.21 12.91 1.86
N ASP A 33 -0.61 13.00 0.68
CA ASP A 33 -0.81 12.03 -0.40
C ASP A 33 -0.55 10.61 0.14
N GLY A 34 -1.63 9.89 0.38
CA GLY A 34 -1.64 8.54 0.93
C GLY A 34 -2.09 7.55 -0.13
N ILE A 35 -1.34 6.46 -0.32
CA ILE A 35 -1.75 5.36 -1.19
C ILE A 35 -1.54 4.03 -0.49
N THR A 36 -2.52 3.14 -0.61
CA THR A 36 -2.43 1.78 -0.12
C THR A 36 -2.52 0.81 -1.28
N PHE A 37 -1.57 -0.12 -1.36
CA PHE A 37 -1.56 -1.24 -2.30
C PHE A 37 -1.91 -2.54 -1.60
N LEU A 38 -2.69 -3.38 -2.27
CA LEU A 38 -2.78 -4.82 -1.98
C LEU A 38 -1.75 -5.54 -2.84
N VAL A 39 -0.96 -6.41 -2.21
CA VAL A 39 0.13 -7.15 -2.84
C VAL A 39 -0.18 -8.65 -2.84
N TRP A 40 -0.42 -9.20 -4.03
CA TRP A 40 -0.80 -10.60 -4.25
C TRP A 40 0.43 -11.48 -4.54
N ASN A 41 1.25 -11.73 -3.51
CA ASN A 41 2.49 -12.49 -3.65
C ASN A 41 2.28 -14.02 -3.52
N LYS A 42 1.51 -14.62 -4.45
CA LYS A 42 1.22 -16.07 -4.49
C LYS A 42 0.54 -16.63 -3.23
N GLN A 43 -0.08 -15.76 -2.43
CA GLN A 43 -0.86 -16.11 -1.25
C GLN A 43 -2.36 -15.98 -1.57
N GLU A 44 -3.21 -16.66 -0.78
CA GLU A 44 -4.68 -16.54 -0.91
C GLU A 44 -5.19 -15.15 -0.47
N GLU A 45 -4.47 -14.48 0.43
CA GLU A 45 -4.79 -13.16 0.95
C GLU A 45 -3.66 -12.16 0.65
N PRO A 46 -3.95 -10.90 0.28
CA PRO A 46 -2.91 -9.94 -0.05
C PRO A 46 -2.34 -9.25 1.20
N GLU A 47 -1.04 -8.95 1.16
CA GLU A 47 -0.45 -8.00 2.10
C GLU A 47 -0.91 -6.58 1.77
N CYS A 48 -1.04 -5.72 2.78
CA CYS A 48 -1.35 -4.31 2.59
C CYS A 48 -0.11 -3.44 2.81
N TRP A 49 0.26 -2.66 1.80
CA TRP A 49 1.39 -1.75 1.85
C TRP A 49 0.90 -0.31 1.71
N ARG A 50 0.92 0.44 2.81
CA ARG A 50 0.50 1.84 2.87
C ARG A 50 1.71 2.77 2.80
N TYR A 51 1.56 3.83 2.02
CA TYR A 51 2.51 4.93 1.91
C TYR A 51 1.81 6.24 2.26
N SER A 52 2.35 7.00 3.20
CA SER A 52 1.87 8.34 3.54
C SER A 52 3.05 9.27 3.82
N GLY A 53 3.20 10.33 3.03
CA GLY A 53 4.39 11.18 3.11
C GLY A 53 5.66 10.33 2.92
N THR A 54 6.62 10.37 3.86
CA THR A 54 7.82 9.51 3.86
C THR A 54 7.65 8.16 4.54
N GLN A 55 6.53 7.93 5.23
CA GLN A 55 6.28 6.72 6.00
C GLN A 55 5.83 5.55 5.10
N GLU A 56 6.15 4.34 5.55
CA GLU A 56 5.72 3.08 4.97
C GLU A 56 5.24 2.16 6.10
N GLN A 57 4.09 1.54 5.90
CA GLN A 57 3.53 0.54 6.81
C GLN A 57 3.14 -0.69 6.01
N ARG A 58 3.41 -1.87 6.57
CA ARG A 58 3.07 -3.16 5.97
C ARG A 58 2.22 -3.97 6.94
N PHE A 59 1.18 -4.58 6.41
CA PHE A 59 0.28 -5.44 7.15
C PHE A 59 0.21 -6.78 6.43
N ALA A 60 0.22 -7.87 7.19
CA ALA A 60 0.19 -9.22 6.62
C ALA A 60 -1.09 -9.50 5.84
N ASN A 61 -2.18 -8.79 6.15
CA ASN A 61 -3.45 -8.93 5.47
C ASN A 61 -4.35 -7.68 5.59
N LEU A 62 -5.49 -7.72 4.88
CA LEU A 62 -6.47 -6.63 4.87
C LEU A 62 -7.14 -6.42 6.23
N SER A 63 -7.42 -7.49 6.97
CA SER A 63 -8.06 -7.39 8.29
C SER A 63 -7.21 -6.58 9.27
N LEU A 64 -5.91 -6.89 9.37
CA LEU A 64 -4.97 -6.14 10.22
C LEU A 64 -4.83 -4.67 9.78
N PHE A 65 -4.88 -4.41 8.48
CA PHE A 65 -4.89 -3.04 7.97
C PHE A 65 -6.15 -2.28 8.42
N LEU A 66 -7.33 -2.89 8.29
CA LEU A 66 -8.60 -2.24 8.64
C LEU A 66 -8.73 -2.01 10.15
N ASP A 67 -8.29 -2.96 10.98
CA ASP A 67 -8.24 -2.78 12.43
C ASP A 67 -7.37 -1.58 12.81
N TRP A 68 -6.15 -1.52 12.27
CA TRP A 68 -5.25 -0.38 12.49
C TRP A 68 -5.85 0.95 11.98
N PHE A 69 -6.45 0.95 10.78
CA PHE A 69 -7.02 2.14 10.15
C PHE A 69 -8.16 2.71 11.00
N ASN A 70 -9.04 1.86 11.52
CA ASN A 70 -10.14 2.27 12.38
C ASN A 70 -9.70 2.87 13.72
N GLU A 71 -8.53 2.46 14.23
CA GLU A 71 -7.96 2.96 15.48
C GLU A 71 -7.19 4.28 15.32
N HIS A 72 -6.54 4.51 14.16
CA HIS A 72 -5.53 5.57 14.02
C HIS A 72 -5.89 6.66 12.99
N GLU A 73 -6.79 6.39 12.05
CA GLU A 73 -7.06 7.27 10.91
C GLU A 73 -8.56 7.66 10.81
N ARG A 74 -9.31 7.43 11.89
CA ARG A 74 -10.73 7.80 12.02
C ARG A 74 -10.93 9.19 12.60
#